data_AF-A0A6A6N7N6-F1
#
_entry.id   AF-A0A6A6N7N6-F1
#
_cell.length_a   1.000
_cell.length_b   1.000
_cell.length_c   1.000
_cell.angle_alpha   90.00
_cell.angle_beta   90.00
_cell.angle_gamma   90.00
#
_symmetry.space_group_name_H-M   'P 1'
#
loop_
_entity.id
_entity.type
_entity.pdbx_description
1 polymer ?
#
loop_
_entity_poly.entity_id
_entity_poly.type
_entity_poly.pdbx_seq_one_letter_code
_entity_poly.pdbx_strand_id
1 'polypeptide(L)'
;MESICSFLVCSGLFLAIAMILCLKGKNLGRRTKKLPPGPPGWPIIGNIFDLGTEPHRALQELKLKYGPVLRLRLGSMDTVVIQSAKAAAQLLKNHDASFCDRKPLDVFTCHNYRDGSLAVGRFSPYWRTVRRLCSVEMMTVKRINDTASIRRKCIDQMIRNIEDDTAAANARGVRGEFTPLSLSNGIQRTPNVADFLPFLKWFDPQGLRRNMSRDMARALKIVEGFVKERLEEYKLGNEEKNNKDFLDTLLEFEGDGKDWHEKIPYERIIIIILEMFFAGSETTSAATEWAMAELLRKPEAMRKVKEELNEVVGENRNVEESDIEKLPYLQAVVKEALRLHPSVPLLVPRNTMQDTNFMGYHIAKDTQVFVNAWAIGRDPDSWEDPLTFKPERFLGSNIDYKGQNFELIPFGSGRRICIDSGLFFSLEKIMWASVRRKVLTGSKSASLVLERSFLGTQSNLALSSRSYSIALKEMLPRRSNNSQYVDSRGYLRFPVGSSPVREVISCFRVDPSISILSKAFSSDRPKTSISPSKSSATECQLPPNEGARRVRGD
;
A
#
# COMPACT_ATOMS: atom_id res chain seq x y z
N MET A 1 56.17 25.67 -19.60
CA MET A 1 56.18 24.37 -20.31
C MET A 1 55.42 23.28 -19.54
N GLU A 2 55.56 23.16 -18.23
CA GLU A 2 54.93 22.09 -17.44
C GLU A 2 53.38 22.08 -17.48
N SER A 3 52.73 23.25 -17.48
CA SER A 3 51.26 23.35 -17.54
C SER A 3 50.68 22.86 -18.89
N ILE A 4 51.41 23.08 -19.99
CA ILE A 4 51.01 22.65 -21.34
C ILE A 4 51.16 21.13 -21.46
N CYS A 5 52.24 20.55 -20.91
CA CYS A 5 52.41 19.10 -20.85
C CYS A 5 51.30 18.43 -20.05
N SER A 6 50.88 19.01 -18.92
CA SER A 6 49.80 18.45 -18.09
C SER A 6 48.45 18.45 -18.82
N PHE A 7 48.12 19.52 -19.54
CA PHE A 7 46.90 19.60 -20.36
C PHE A 7 46.89 18.59 -21.54
N LEU A 8 48.03 18.40 -22.20
CA LEU A 8 48.16 17.46 -23.32
C LEU A 8 48.06 16.00 -22.84
N VAL A 9 48.61 15.68 -21.67
CA VAL A 9 48.49 14.34 -21.07
C VAL A 9 47.06 14.06 -20.63
N CYS A 10 46.39 15.02 -19.98
CA CYS A 10 44.99 14.86 -19.55
C CYS A 10 44.02 14.74 -20.73
N SER A 11 44.18 15.55 -21.78
CA SER A 11 43.35 15.47 -22.99
C SER A 11 43.60 14.18 -23.78
N GLY A 12 44.85 13.72 -23.86
CA GLY A 12 45.22 12.42 -24.43
C GLY A 12 44.59 11.24 -23.68
N LEU A 13 44.60 11.27 -22.34
CA LEU A 13 43.93 10.24 -21.53
C LEU A 13 42.41 10.25 -21.74
N PHE A 14 41.80 11.43 -21.81
CA PHE A 14 40.36 11.57 -22.02
C PHE A 14 39.93 11.04 -23.39
N LEU A 15 40.69 11.34 -24.44
CA LEU A 15 40.48 10.84 -25.79
C LEU A 15 40.72 9.33 -25.87
N ALA A 16 41.74 8.80 -25.20
CA ALA A 16 41.99 7.35 -25.14
C ALA A 16 40.87 6.60 -24.41
N ILE A 17 40.38 7.13 -23.29
CA ILE A 17 39.23 6.56 -22.56
C ILE A 17 37.95 6.64 -23.42
N ALA A 18 37.68 7.78 -24.06
CA ALA A 18 36.55 7.93 -24.97
C ALA A 18 36.64 6.95 -26.15
N MET A 19 37.83 6.76 -26.72
CA MET A 19 38.06 5.83 -27.83
C MET A 19 37.91 4.37 -27.38
N ILE A 20 38.41 3.99 -26.20
CA ILE A 20 38.22 2.65 -25.62
C ILE A 20 36.73 2.40 -25.34
N LEU A 21 35.98 3.39 -24.86
CA LEU A 21 34.52 3.30 -24.67
C LEU A 21 33.78 3.16 -26.01
N CYS A 22 34.20 3.90 -27.04
CA CYS A 22 33.64 3.79 -28.40
C CYS A 22 33.99 2.46 -29.07
N LEU A 23 35.21 1.93 -28.89
CA LEU A 23 35.66 0.66 -29.48
C LEU A 23 35.07 -0.55 -28.76
N LYS A 24 34.92 -0.50 -27.42
CA LYS A 24 34.11 -1.49 -26.67
C LYS A 24 32.63 -1.44 -27.06
N GLY A 25 32.14 -0.28 -27.52
CA GLY A 25 30.78 -0.12 -28.04
C GLY A 25 30.54 -0.75 -29.42
N LYS A 26 31.59 -1.03 -30.20
CA LYS A 26 31.47 -1.49 -31.61
C LYS A 26 31.71 -2.99 -31.83
N ASN A 27 32.16 -3.74 -30.81
CA ASN A 27 32.47 -5.18 -30.92
C ASN A 27 31.57 -6.10 -30.09
N LEU A 28 30.25 -5.90 -30.13
CA LEU A 28 29.31 -6.97 -29.84
C LEU A 28 28.39 -7.19 -31.03
N GLY A 29 28.65 -8.26 -31.79
CA GLY A 29 27.65 -8.95 -32.59
C GLY A 29 26.55 -9.50 -31.68
N ARG A 30 25.72 -8.61 -31.11
CA ARG A 30 24.56 -8.96 -30.30
C ARG A 30 23.35 -8.98 -31.22
N ARG A 31 22.69 -10.14 -31.31
CA ARG A 31 21.23 -10.16 -31.52
C ARG A 31 20.65 -9.08 -30.61
N THR A 32 20.11 -8.00 -31.16
CA THR A 32 19.53 -6.92 -30.38
C THR A 32 18.38 -7.50 -29.59
N LYS A 33 18.60 -7.74 -28.28
CA LYS A 33 17.58 -8.29 -27.40
C LYS A 33 16.39 -7.31 -27.40
N LYS A 34 15.18 -7.79 -27.72
CA LYS A 34 13.98 -6.96 -27.79
C LYS A 34 13.60 -6.53 -26.37
N LEU A 35 13.68 -5.24 -26.07
CA LEU A 35 13.34 -4.67 -24.76
C LEU A 35 11.88 -4.18 -24.77
N PRO A 36 11.20 -4.13 -23.60
CA PRO A 36 9.88 -3.52 -23.56
C PRO A 36 9.93 -2.05 -23.97
N PRO A 37 8.87 -1.53 -24.62
CA PRO A 37 8.79 -0.15 -25.05
C PRO A 37 8.73 0.81 -23.85
N GLY A 38 9.18 2.05 -24.04
CA GLY A 38 9.12 3.08 -23.01
C GLY A 38 9.63 4.44 -23.50
N PRO A 39 9.33 5.52 -22.77
CA PRO A 39 9.83 6.85 -23.10
C PRO A 39 11.37 6.90 -23.00
N PRO A 40 12.04 7.67 -23.86
CA PRO A 40 13.48 7.90 -23.72
C PRO A 40 13.75 8.58 -22.38
N GLY A 41 14.65 8.01 -21.58
CA GLY A 41 15.06 8.59 -20.30
C GLY A 41 16.15 9.64 -20.46
N TRP A 42 16.17 10.62 -19.55
CA TRP A 42 17.25 11.60 -19.46
C TRP A 42 18.57 10.94 -19.05
N PRO A 43 19.73 11.48 -19.46
CA PRO A 43 21.02 11.00 -18.96
C PRO A 43 21.05 10.97 -17.43
N ILE A 44 21.60 9.89 -16.86
CA ILE A 44 21.78 9.65 -15.41
C ILE A 44 20.48 9.44 -14.63
N ILE A 45 19.48 10.32 -14.77
CA ILE A 45 18.25 10.34 -13.96
C ILE A 45 17.15 9.47 -14.58
N GLY A 46 17.16 9.29 -15.90
CA GLY A 46 16.15 8.50 -16.61
C GLY A 46 14.78 9.18 -16.63
N ASN A 47 13.76 8.46 -16.17
CA ASN A 47 12.34 8.82 -16.25
C ASN A 47 11.74 9.26 -14.90
N ILE A 48 12.57 9.57 -13.90
CA ILE A 48 12.08 9.92 -12.55
C ILE A 48 11.13 11.13 -12.60
N PHE A 49 11.43 12.12 -13.42
CA PHE A 49 10.61 13.34 -13.56
C PHE A 49 9.32 13.11 -14.35
N ASP A 50 9.21 12.01 -15.09
CA ASP A 50 8.00 11.68 -15.85
C ASP A 50 6.88 11.18 -14.92
N LEU A 51 7.18 10.82 -13.67
CA LEU A 51 6.24 10.17 -12.74
C LEU A 51 5.45 11.14 -11.84
N GLY A 52 5.96 12.35 -11.60
CA GLY A 52 5.30 13.35 -10.74
C GLY A 52 5.01 12.85 -9.30
N THR A 53 4.00 13.43 -8.65
CA THR A 53 3.60 13.10 -7.27
C THR A 53 2.72 11.85 -7.18
N GLU A 54 2.05 11.49 -8.27
CA GLU A 54 1.11 10.37 -8.35
C GLU A 54 1.59 9.34 -9.40
N PRO A 55 2.68 8.60 -9.11
CA PRO A 55 3.39 7.78 -10.09
C PRO A 55 2.48 6.72 -10.74
N HIS A 56 1.54 6.15 -9.99
CA HIS A 56 0.61 5.15 -10.50
C HIS A 56 -0.33 5.70 -11.59
N ARG A 57 -0.67 6.99 -11.57
CA ARG A 57 -1.48 7.65 -12.60
C ARG A 57 -0.64 8.02 -13.81
N ALA A 58 0.54 8.62 -13.59
CA ALA A 58 1.47 8.94 -14.68
C ALA A 58 1.86 7.69 -15.49
N LEU A 59 2.07 6.56 -14.81
CA LEU A 59 2.31 5.27 -15.47
C LEU A 59 1.13 4.81 -16.35
N GLN A 60 -0.10 5.03 -15.89
CA GLN A 60 -1.31 4.68 -16.63
C GLN A 60 -1.47 5.56 -17.88
N GLU A 61 -1.09 6.84 -17.84
CA GLU A 61 -1.05 7.69 -19.03
C GLU A 61 -0.03 7.17 -20.06
N LEU A 62 1.14 6.72 -19.60
CA LEU A 62 2.15 6.09 -20.46
C LEU A 62 1.69 4.77 -21.08
N LYS A 63 0.77 4.04 -20.44
CA LYS A 63 0.17 2.80 -21.00
C LYS A 63 -0.46 3.05 -22.36
N LEU A 64 -1.12 4.21 -22.56
CA LEU A 64 -1.83 4.52 -23.80
C LEU A 64 -0.88 4.57 -25.01
N LYS A 65 0.38 4.97 -24.80
CA LYS A 65 1.38 5.10 -25.86
C LYS A 65 2.29 3.88 -26.01
N TYR A 66 2.70 3.28 -24.91
CA TYR A 66 3.72 2.21 -24.91
C TYR A 66 3.13 0.83 -24.62
N GLY A 67 1.83 0.74 -24.30
CA GLY A 67 1.15 -0.51 -24.03
C GLY A 67 1.29 -1.02 -22.60
N PRO A 68 0.83 -2.26 -22.33
CA PRO A 68 0.63 -2.78 -20.98
C PRO A 68 1.90 -3.26 -20.28
N VAL A 69 3.03 -3.36 -20.99
CA VAL A 69 4.35 -3.73 -20.46
C VAL A 69 5.30 -2.60 -20.82
N LEU A 70 5.49 -1.70 -19.87
CA LEU A 70 6.28 -0.47 -20.02
C LEU A 70 7.66 -0.66 -19.41
N ARG A 71 8.70 -0.13 -20.06
CA ARG A 71 10.03 0.01 -19.47
C ARG A 71 10.32 1.46 -19.10
N LEU A 72 10.95 1.65 -17.96
CA LEU A 72 11.45 2.92 -17.48
C LEU A 72 12.85 2.73 -16.89
N ARG A 73 13.61 3.83 -16.87
CA ARG A 73 14.86 3.90 -16.13
C ARG A 73 14.70 4.86 -14.97
N LEU A 74 14.74 4.37 -13.73
CA LEU A 74 14.69 5.24 -12.55
C LEU A 74 16.11 5.40 -12.00
N GLY A 75 16.82 6.41 -12.50
CA GLY A 75 18.24 6.58 -12.25
C GLY A 75 19.08 5.41 -12.77
N SER A 76 19.67 4.67 -11.85
CA SER A 76 20.43 3.43 -12.12
C SER A 76 19.55 2.17 -12.19
N MET A 77 18.28 2.25 -11.78
CA MET A 77 17.36 1.10 -11.77
C MET A 77 16.68 0.93 -13.12
N ASP A 78 16.80 -0.27 -13.69
CA ASP A 78 15.97 -0.70 -14.81
C ASP A 78 14.64 -1.20 -14.25
N THR A 79 13.53 -0.65 -14.74
CA THR A 79 12.20 -0.85 -14.18
C THR A 79 11.22 -1.26 -15.28
N VAL A 80 10.44 -2.30 -15.02
CA VAL A 80 9.33 -2.73 -15.86
C VAL A 80 8.02 -2.52 -15.09
N VAL A 81 7.00 -2.03 -15.77
CA VAL A 81 5.68 -1.78 -15.19
C VAL A 81 4.63 -2.56 -15.95
N ILE A 82 3.87 -3.36 -15.20
CA ILE A 82 2.78 -4.21 -15.72
C ILE A 82 1.44 -3.53 -15.45
N GLN A 83 0.63 -3.32 -16.49
CA GLN A 83 -0.57 -2.47 -16.44
C GLN A 83 -1.84 -3.08 -17.06
N SER A 84 -1.87 -4.39 -17.29
CA SER A 84 -3.09 -5.11 -17.71
C SER A 84 -3.24 -6.42 -16.96
N ALA A 85 -4.49 -6.90 -16.82
CA ALA A 85 -4.80 -8.18 -16.19
C ALA A 85 -4.08 -9.35 -16.89
N LYS A 86 -4.05 -9.37 -18.23
CA LYS A 86 -3.36 -10.40 -19.03
C LYS A 86 -1.85 -10.43 -18.73
N ALA A 87 -1.19 -9.28 -18.70
CA ALA A 87 0.24 -9.22 -18.40
C ALA A 87 0.53 -9.57 -16.94
N ALA A 88 -0.34 -9.16 -16.01
CA ALA A 88 -0.23 -9.55 -14.60
C ALA A 88 -0.39 -11.07 -14.42
N ALA A 89 -1.32 -11.70 -15.14
CA ALA A 89 -1.48 -13.16 -15.16
C ALA A 89 -0.20 -13.87 -15.61
N GLN A 90 0.40 -13.41 -16.72
CA GLN A 90 1.67 -13.98 -17.19
C GLN A 90 2.78 -13.81 -16.14
N LEU A 91 2.90 -12.63 -15.53
CA LEU A 91 3.95 -12.33 -14.56
C LEU A 91 3.79 -13.15 -13.26
N LEU A 92 2.58 -13.15 -12.68
CA LEU A 92 2.30 -13.61 -11.33
C LEU A 92 1.90 -15.09 -11.24
N LYS A 93 1.55 -15.71 -12.37
CA LYS A 93 1.21 -17.13 -12.45
C LYS A 93 2.25 -17.91 -13.23
N ASN A 94 2.48 -17.53 -14.48
CA ASN A 94 3.28 -18.35 -15.40
C ASN A 94 4.79 -18.13 -15.21
N HIS A 95 5.20 -16.92 -14.83
CA HIS A 95 6.60 -16.57 -14.63
C HIS A 95 6.95 -16.23 -13.17
N ASP A 96 6.08 -16.54 -12.21
CA ASP A 96 6.22 -16.12 -10.80
C ASP A 96 7.60 -16.45 -10.22
N ALA A 97 8.14 -17.64 -10.50
CA ALA A 97 9.46 -18.03 -10.03
C ALA A 97 10.59 -17.09 -10.51
N SER A 98 10.51 -16.59 -11.74
CA SER A 98 11.49 -15.64 -12.28
C SER A 98 11.36 -14.24 -11.67
N PHE A 99 10.18 -13.87 -11.18
CA PHE A 99 9.86 -12.53 -10.69
C PHE A 99 9.62 -12.48 -9.19
N CYS A 100 9.91 -13.52 -8.41
CA CYS A 100 9.53 -13.57 -7.00
C CYS A 100 10.49 -12.88 -6.02
N ASP A 101 11.61 -12.31 -6.46
CA ASP A 101 12.54 -11.64 -5.56
C ASP A 101 12.10 -10.23 -5.18
N ARG A 102 12.76 -9.66 -4.18
CA ARG A 102 12.64 -8.25 -3.81
C ARG A 102 14.02 -7.70 -3.44
N LYS A 103 14.45 -6.64 -4.13
CA LYS A 103 15.60 -5.84 -3.73
C LYS A 103 15.06 -4.69 -2.87
N PRO A 104 15.26 -4.74 -1.54
CA PRO A 104 14.73 -3.70 -0.67
C PRO A 104 15.41 -2.37 -0.95
N LEU A 105 14.65 -1.31 -0.73
CA LEU A 105 15.15 0.06 -0.70
C LEU A 105 16.16 0.22 0.44
N ASP A 106 17.06 1.18 0.30
CA ASP A 106 18.15 1.44 1.23
C ASP A 106 17.65 1.68 2.66
N VAL A 107 16.52 2.38 2.79
CA VAL A 107 15.85 2.64 4.07
C VAL A 107 15.49 1.35 4.82
N PHE A 108 15.15 0.27 4.13
CA PHE A 108 14.80 -1.02 4.74
C PHE A 108 16.00 -1.93 5.03
N THR A 109 17.22 -1.44 4.82
CA THR A 109 18.45 -2.19 5.15
C THR A 109 18.96 -1.94 6.56
N CYS A 110 18.43 -0.94 7.29
CA CYS A 110 18.82 -0.68 8.67
C CYS A 110 18.42 -1.82 9.61
N HIS A 111 19.23 -2.07 10.64
CA HIS A 111 18.98 -3.08 11.69
C HIS A 111 18.68 -4.49 11.16
N ASN A 112 19.22 -4.83 9.99
CA ASN A 112 18.97 -6.10 9.30
C ASN A 112 17.48 -6.39 9.08
N TYR A 113 16.63 -5.35 9.00
CA TYR A 113 15.18 -5.49 8.85
C TYR A 113 14.79 -6.38 7.66
N ARG A 114 15.48 -6.21 6.53
CA ARG A 114 15.37 -7.07 5.35
C ARG A 114 15.44 -8.57 5.66
N ASP A 115 16.29 -8.99 6.59
CA ASP A 115 16.61 -10.41 6.78
C ASP A 115 15.57 -11.15 7.61
N GLY A 116 14.77 -10.43 8.40
CA GLY A 116 13.58 -10.97 9.09
C GLY A 116 12.26 -10.68 8.37
N SER A 117 12.27 -9.78 7.38
CA SER A 117 11.05 -9.29 6.72
C SER A 117 10.46 -10.30 5.72
N LEU A 118 9.17 -10.60 5.88
CA LEU A 118 8.30 -11.31 4.95
C LEU A 118 7.88 -10.45 3.75
N ALA A 119 7.70 -9.14 3.93
CA ALA A 119 7.33 -8.25 2.85
C ALA A 119 8.56 -7.89 2.00
N VAL A 120 9.58 -7.22 2.49
CA VAL A 120 10.70 -6.71 1.67
C VAL A 120 11.91 -7.65 1.60
N GLY A 121 11.89 -8.77 2.34
CA GLY A 121 12.97 -9.76 2.33
C GLY A 121 13.16 -10.47 1.00
N ARG A 122 14.42 -10.88 0.75
CA ARG A 122 14.79 -11.62 -0.47
C ARG A 122 14.21 -13.02 -0.48
N PHE A 123 13.98 -13.53 -1.69
CA PHE A 123 13.51 -14.89 -1.87
C PHE A 123 14.65 -15.86 -1.55
N SER A 124 14.49 -16.64 -0.48
CA SER A 124 15.49 -17.58 0.02
C SER A 124 14.81 -18.80 0.66
N PRO A 125 15.54 -19.90 0.93
CA PRO A 125 15.00 -21.02 1.71
C PRO A 125 14.43 -20.56 3.05
N TYR A 126 15.16 -19.74 3.80
CA TYR A 126 14.69 -19.12 5.04
C TYR A 126 13.35 -18.37 4.85
N TRP A 127 13.27 -17.47 3.87
CA TRP A 127 12.05 -16.69 3.62
C TRP A 127 10.87 -17.61 3.29
N ARG A 128 11.08 -18.68 2.50
CA ARG A 128 10.04 -19.66 2.18
C ARG A 128 9.55 -20.40 3.44
N THR A 129 10.46 -20.81 4.31
CA THR A 129 10.12 -21.49 5.57
C THR A 129 9.32 -20.58 6.49
N VAL A 130 9.78 -19.36 6.79
CA VAL A 130 9.05 -18.45 7.67
C VAL A 130 7.72 -18.05 7.05
N ARG A 131 7.68 -17.79 5.74
CA ARG A 131 6.43 -17.49 5.03
C ARG A 131 5.42 -18.61 5.16
N ARG A 132 5.87 -19.86 4.99
CA ARG A 132 5.04 -21.06 5.19
C ARG A 132 4.57 -21.15 6.63
N LEU A 133 5.48 -21.04 7.60
CA LEU A 133 5.18 -21.09 9.04
C LEU A 133 4.08 -20.09 9.40
N CYS A 134 4.23 -18.81 9.04
CA CYS A 134 3.21 -17.80 9.28
C CYS A 134 1.88 -18.12 8.56
N SER A 135 1.93 -18.66 7.34
CA SER A 135 0.70 -18.98 6.60
C SER A 135 -0.07 -20.16 7.22
N VAL A 136 0.64 -21.20 7.67
CA VAL A 136 0.04 -22.47 8.13
C VAL A 136 -0.24 -22.51 9.63
N GLU A 137 0.52 -21.77 10.43
CA GLU A 137 0.35 -21.76 11.89
C GLU A 137 -0.35 -20.51 12.40
N MET A 138 -0.27 -19.39 11.66
CA MET A 138 -0.77 -18.09 12.13
C MET A 138 -2.02 -17.63 11.39
N MET A 139 -2.01 -17.70 10.06
CA MET A 139 -3.07 -17.12 9.22
C MET A 139 -4.14 -18.14 8.77
N THR A 140 -4.41 -19.14 9.62
CA THR A 140 -5.47 -20.13 9.34
C THR A 140 -6.83 -19.62 9.79
N VAL A 141 -7.89 -20.11 9.14
CA VAL A 141 -9.29 -19.79 9.52
C VAL A 141 -9.53 -20.06 11.01
N LYS A 142 -8.98 -21.16 11.54
CA LYS A 142 -9.08 -21.48 12.96
C LYS A 142 -8.47 -20.39 13.85
N ARG A 143 -7.21 -19.99 13.59
CA ARG A 143 -6.53 -18.94 14.39
C ARG A 143 -7.17 -17.57 14.26
N ILE A 144 -7.68 -17.27 13.07
CA ILE A 144 -8.47 -16.07 12.82
C ILE A 144 -9.70 -16.12 13.74
N ASN A 145 -10.48 -17.20 13.73
CA ASN A 145 -11.67 -17.34 14.57
C ASN A 145 -11.36 -17.32 16.07
N ASP A 146 -10.27 -17.95 16.51
CA ASP A 146 -9.83 -17.97 17.93
C ASP A 146 -9.57 -16.56 18.47
N THR A 147 -9.18 -15.62 17.60
CA THR A 147 -8.91 -14.21 17.94
C THR A 147 -10.09 -13.27 17.67
N ALA A 148 -11.26 -13.80 17.31
CA ALA A 148 -12.46 -13.00 17.00
C ALA A 148 -12.93 -12.14 18.18
N SER A 149 -12.83 -12.65 19.41
CA SER A 149 -13.23 -11.93 20.63
C SER A 149 -12.36 -10.71 20.89
N ILE A 150 -11.06 -10.82 20.64
CA ILE A 150 -10.09 -9.72 20.73
C ILE A 150 -10.44 -8.64 19.71
N ARG A 151 -10.63 -9.01 18.45
CA ARG A 151 -11.00 -8.07 17.39
C ARG A 151 -12.31 -7.35 17.72
N ARG A 152 -13.30 -8.06 18.27
CA ARG A 152 -14.58 -7.49 18.71
C ARG A 152 -14.36 -6.38 19.75
N LYS A 153 -13.54 -6.62 20.78
CA LYS A 153 -13.19 -5.60 21.79
C LYS A 153 -12.55 -4.37 21.16
N CYS A 154 -11.61 -4.56 20.22
CA CYS A 154 -10.95 -3.46 19.53
C CYS A 154 -11.94 -2.61 18.72
N ILE A 155 -12.87 -3.26 18.01
CA ILE A 155 -13.92 -2.59 17.25
C ILE A 155 -14.89 -1.85 18.18
N ASP A 156 -15.38 -2.50 19.23
CA ASP A 156 -16.27 -1.87 20.21
C ASP A 156 -15.63 -0.62 20.84
N GLN A 157 -14.33 -0.69 21.15
CA GLN A 157 -13.59 0.46 21.65
C GLN A 157 -13.43 1.56 20.61
N MET A 158 -13.13 1.22 19.35
CA MET A 158 -13.05 2.19 18.28
C MET A 158 -14.37 2.93 18.09
N ILE A 159 -15.51 2.22 18.15
CA ILE A 159 -16.81 2.87 18.04
C ILE A 159 -17.06 3.81 19.21
N ARG A 160 -16.77 3.39 20.44
CA ARG A 160 -16.87 4.27 21.63
C ARG A 160 -16.05 5.54 21.45
N ASN A 161 -14.82 5.44 20.95
CA ASN A 161 -13.99 6.61 20.68
C ASN A 161 -14.64 7.55 19.64
N ILE A 162 -15.20 7.00 18.56
CA ILE A 162 -15.90 7.79 17.53
C ILE A 162 -17.12 8.50 18.11
N GLU A 163 -17.88 7.83 18.97
CA GLU A 163 -19.06 8.40 19.64
C GLU A 163 -18.67 9.55 20.57
N ASP A 164 -17.63 9.34 21.40
CA ASP A 164 -17.09 10.36 22.29
C ASP A 164 -16.59 11.59 21.49
N ASP A 165 -15.86 11.37 20.41
CA ASP A 165 -15.34 12.43 19.55
C ASP A 165 -16.47 13.18 18.84
N THR A 166 -17.50 12.47 18.37
CA THR A 166 -18.68 13.06 17.73
C THR A 166 -19.50 13.88 18.72
N ALA A 167 -19.72 13.36 19.93
CA ALA A 167 -20.39 14.09 21.01
C ALA A 167 -19.62 15.36 21.39
N ALA A 168 -18.30 15.26 21.51
CA ALA A 168 -17.43 16.40 21.80
C ALA A 168 -17.39 17.43 20.65
N ALA A 169 -17.46 16.99 19.38
CA ALA A 169 -17.53 17.89 18.22
C ALA A 169 -18.87 18.65 18.19
N ASN A 170 -19.98 17.94 18.39
CA ASN A 170 -21.32 18.53 18.47
C ASN A 170 -21.42 19.55 19.63
N ALA A 171 -20.87 19.22 20.80
CA ALA A 171 -20.83 20.13 21.96
C ALA A 171 -20.03 21.41 21.70
N ARG A 172 -19.02 21.36 20.82
CA ARG A 172 -18.20 22.51 20.45
C ARG A 172 -18.77 23.33 19.28
N GLY A 173 -19.92 22.94 18.72
CA GLY A 173 -20.48 23.56 17.52
C GLY A 173 -19.60 23.42 16.28
N VAL A 174 -18.56 22.59 16.34
CA VAL A 174 -17.64 22.34 15.24
C VAL A 174 -18.24 21.23 14.39
N ARG A 175 -18.50 21.54 13.11
CA ARG A 175 -18.74 20.50 12.11
C ARG A 175 -17.43 19.71 12.00
N GLY A 176 -17.35 18.56 12.68
CA GLY A 176 -16.09 17.85 12.87
C GLY A 176 -15.45 17.51 11.54
N GLU A 177 -14.25 18.01 11.25
CA GLU A 177 -13.52 17.68 10.02
C GLU A 177 -13.03 16.23 10.07
N PHE A 178 -13.43 15.42 9.10
CA PHE A 178 -12.81 14.11 8.90
C PHE A 178 -11.55 14.32 8.08
N THR A 179 -10.40 14.39 8.74
CA THR A 179 -9.12 14.37 8.03
C THR A 179 -8.72 12.93 7.72
N PRO A 180 -8.52 12.59 6.45
CA PRO A 180 -7.88 11.35 6.04
C PRO A 180 -6.61 11.09 6.84
N LEU A 181 -6.59 9.99 7.58
CA LEU A 181 -5.46 9.62 8.42
C LEU A 181 -4.66 8.47 7.81
N SER A 182 -4.63 8.36 6.48
CA SER A 182 -3.69 7.47 5.82
C SER A 182 -2.26 7.91 6.12
N LEU A 183 -1.64 7.21 7.07
CA LEU A 183 -0.28 7.40 7.55
C LEU A 183 0.77 7.09 6.48
N SER A 184 0.37 6.39 5.42
CA SER A 184 1.15 6.18 4.20
C SER A 184 1.63 7.49 3.55
N ASN A 185 0.99 8.61 3.86
CA ASN A 185 1.35 9.94 3.36
C ASN A 185 2.72 10.46 3.84
N GLY A 186 3.36 9.84 4.84
CA GLY A 186 4.63 10.31 5.43
C GLY A 186 5.90 9.62 4.92
N ILE A 187 5.92 8.29 4.88
CA ILE A 187 7.15 7.51 4.59
C ILE A 187 7.36 7.30 3.10
N GLN A 188 6.27 7.09 2.34
CA GLN A 188 6.34 6.65 0.94
C GLN A 188 6.23 7.77 -0.09
N ARG A 189 5.85 9.00 0.31
CA ARG A 189 5.64 10.09 -0.65
C ARG A 189 6.93 10.65 -1.23
N THR A 190 8.03 10.57 -0.48
CA THR A 190 9.30 11.14 -0.94
C THR A 190 10.21 10.02 -1.43
N PRO A 191 10.42 9.88 -2.75
CA PRO A 191 11.41 8.94 -3.26
C PRO A 191 12.78 9.23 -2.62
N ASN A 192 13.45 8.18 -2.15
CA ASN A 192 14.82 8.30 -1.68
C ASN A 192 15.76 8.36 -2.89
N VAL A 193 16.32 9.53 -3.15
CA VAL A 193 17.22 9.79 -4.29
C VAL A 193 18.43 8.83 -4.27
N ALA A 194 18.89 8.44 -3.08
CA ALA A 194 20.00 7.50 -2.94
C ALA A 194 19.68 6.07 -3.42
N ASP A 195 18.40 5.69 -3.54
CA ASP A 195 18.01 4.43 -4.17
C ASP A 195 18.22 4.48 -5.68
N PHE A 196 17.90 5.61 -6.32
CA PHE A 196 18.06 5.79 -7.76
C PHE A 196 19.51 6.07 -8.16
N LEU A 197 20.25 6.80 -7.32
CA LEU A 197 21.64 7.22 -7.52
C LEU A 197 22.53 6.64 -6.42
N PRO A 198 23.06 5.40 -6.57
CA PRO A 198 23.74 4.68 -5.49
C PRO A 198 24.96 5.39 -4.90
N PHE A 199 25.64 6.25 -5.67
CA PHE A 199 26.77 7.05 -5.19
C PHE A 199 26.35 8.09 -4.12
N LEU A 200 25.06 8.42 -4.00
CA LEU A 200 24.53 9.31 -2.98
C LEU A 200 24.18 8.61 -1.66
N LYS A 201 24.22 7.27 -1.60
CA LYS A 201 23.90 6.50 -0.37
C LYS A 201 24.76 6.90 0.82
N TRP A 202 26.03 7.21 0.58
CA TRP A 202 26.94 7.62 1.63
C TRP A 202 26.59 8.98 2.24
N PHE A 203 25.95 9.86 1.45
CA PHE A 203 25.59 11.21 1.90
C PHE A 203 24.24 11.28 2.60
N ASP A 204 23.33 10.32 2.36
CA ASP A 204 21.93 10.36 2.83
C ASP A 204 21.32 11.77 2.70
N PRO A 205 21.26 12.33 1.48
CA PRO A 205 21.01 13.76 1.28
C PRO A 205 19.65 14.25 1.81
N GLN A 206 18.70 13.33 1.97
CA GLN A 206 17.37 13.62 2.50
C GLN A 206 17.21 13.23 3.98
N GLY A 207 18.25 12.67 4.60
CA GLY A 207 18.23 12.15 5.98
C GLY A 207 17.27 10.97 6.18
N LEU A 208 16.74 10.38 5.10
CA LEU A 208 15.69 9.37 5.15
C LEU A 208 16.22 8.08 5.79
N ARG A 209 17.45 7.70 5.44
CA ARG A 209 18.07 6.50 5.99
C ARG A 209 18.36 6.67 7.48
N ARG A 210 18.86 7.84 7.90
CA ARG A 210 19.14 8.16 9.31
C ARG A 210 17.86 8.19 10.14
N ASN A 211 16.81 8.84 9.65
CA ASN A 211 15.50 8.86 10.30
C ASN A 211 14.97 7.43 10.44
N MET A 212 14.82 6.71 9.32
CA MET A 212 14.37 5.31 9.31
C MET A 212 15.16 4.43 10.30
N SER A 213 16.49 4.59 10.38
CA SER A 213 17.32 3.85 11.32
C SER A 213 17.02 4.17 12.78
N ARG A 214 16.88 5.45 13.17
CA ARG A 214 16.49 5.85 14.54
C ARG A 214 15.14 5.23 14.92
N ASP A 215 14.29 5.18 13.93
CA ASP A 215 12.87 4.99 14.07
C ASP A 215 12.48 3.51 14.11
N MET A 216 13.10 2.73 13.23
CA MET A 216 13.14 1.29 13.31
C MET A 216 13.76 0.81 14.64
N ALA A 217 14.82 1.45 15.14
CA ALA A 217 15.42 1.05 16.43
C ALA A 217 14.44 1.18 17.60
N ARG A 218 13.66 2.27 17.65
CA ARG A 218 12.62 2.47 18.66
C ARG A 218 11.51 1.43 18.55
N ALA A 219 11.04 1.16 17.33
CA ALA A 219 10.02 0.16 17.07
C ALA A 219 10.48 -1.25 17.48
N LEU A 220 11.70 -1.64 17.10
CA LEU A 220 12.28 -2.93 17.49
C LEU A 220 12.42 -3.05 19.00
N LYS A 221 12.87 -2.00 19.71
CA LYS A 221 12.98 -2.00 21.17
C LYS A 221 11.63 -2.22 21.88
N ILE A 222 10.56 -1.61 21.35
CA ILE A 222 9.21 -1.80 21.88
C ILE A 222 8.79 -3.27 21.72
N VAL A 223 8.94 -3.84 20.52
CA VAL A 223 8.58 -5.24 20.26
C VAL A 223 9.44 -6.21 21.08
N GLU A 224 10.74 -5.95 21.18
CA GLU A 224 11.66 -6.71 22.02
C GLU A 224 11.21 -6.75 23.49
N GLY A 225 10.69 -5.64 24.02
CA GLY A 225 10.15 -5.59 25.38
C GLY A 225 9.06 -6.64 25.62
N PHE A 226 8.09 -6.77 24.70
CA PHE A 226 7.03 -7.76 24.82
C PHE A 226 7.53 -9.20 24.67
N VAL A 227 8.49 -9.43 23.77
CA VAL A 227 9.09 -10.75 23.60
C VAL A 227 9.84 -11.16 24.87
N LYS A 228 10.58 -10.24 25.50
CA LYS A 228 11.28 -10.49 26.77
C LYS A 228 10.31 -10.81 27.91
N GLU A 229 9.26 -10.02 28.07
CA GLU A 229 8.21 -10.26 29.08
C GLU A 229 7.64 -11.68 28.92
N ARG A 230 7.36 -12.09 27.68
CA ARG A 230 6.88 -13.45 27.41
C ARG A 230 7.89 -14.54 27.78
N LEU A 231 9.16 -14.34 27.45
CA LEU A 231 10.21 -15.31 27.78
C LEU A 231 10.41 -15.44 29.30
N GLU A 232 10.20 -14.37 30.06
CA GLU A 232 10.23 -14.40 31.52
C GLU A 232 9.04 -15.19 32.09
N GLU A 233 7.83 -15.02 31.55
CA GLU A 233 6.66 -15.82 31.93
C GLU A 233 6.89 -17.33 31.73
N TYR A 234 7.54 -17.72 30.63
CA TYR A 234 7.89 -19.12 30.35
C TYR A 234 8.84 -19.72 31.40
N LYS A 235 9.84 -18.94 31.85
CA LYS A 235 10.82 -19.38 32.85
C LYS A 235 10.20 -19.58 34.24
N LEU A 236 9.11 -18.87 34.54
CA LEU A 236 8.43 -18.93 35.83
C LEU A 236 7.47 -20.15 35.99
N GLY A 237 7.44 -21.07 35.02
CA GLY A 237 6.81 -22.39 35.20
C GLY A 237 5.27 -22.40 35.17
N ASN A 238 4.62 -21.36 34.64
CA ASN A 238 3.17 -21.37 34.45
C ASN A 238 2.78 -22.31 33.30
N GLU A 239 2.30 -23.50 33.68
CA GLU A 239 1.58 -24.58 32.97
C GLU A 239 1.56 -24.60 31.43
N GLU A 240 1.76 -25.81 30.88
CA GLU A 240 1.49 -26.19 29.49
C GLU A 240 0.22 -25.51 28.95
N LYS A 241 0.40 -24.54 28.05
CA LYS A 241 -0.71 -23.80 27.47
C LYS A 241 -1.44 -24.68 26.46
N ASN A 242 -2.72 -24.97 26.72
CA ASN A 242 -3.62 -25.58 25.73
C ASN A 242 -3.92 -24.68 24.50
N ASN A 243 -3.49 -23.41 24.47
CA ASN A 243 -3.71 -22.51 23.34
C ASN A 243 -2.51 -21.60 23.06
N LYS A 244 -1.62 -22.04 22.15
CA LYS A 244 -0.38 -21.34 21.71
C LYS A 244 -0.70 -20.15 20.82
N ASP A 245 -0.02 -19.02 21.00
CA ASP A 245 -0.17 -17.83 20.15
C ASP A 245 0.91 -17.71 19.05
N PHE A 246 0.90 -16.60 18.29
CA PHE A 246 1.85 -16.36 17.19
C PHE A 246 3.30 -16.31 17.66
N LEU A 247 3.56 -15.68 18.82
CA LEU A 247 4.91 -15.58 19.37
C LEU A 247 5.39 -16.94 19.84
N ASP A 248 4.52 -17.70 20.52
CA ASP A 248 4.83 -19.06 20.97
C ASP A 248 5.23 -19.96 19.78
N THR A 249 4.52 -19.85 18.65
CA THR A 249 4.83 -20.59 17.41
C THR A 249 6.21 -20.22 16.84
N LEU A 250 6.61 -18.95 16.88
CA LEU A 250 7.93 -18.51 16.38
C LEU A 250 9.06 -18.96 17.30
N LEU A 251 8.85 -18.92 18.61
CA LEU A 251 9.85 -19.28 19.61
C LEU A 251 10.12 -20.79 19.66
N GLU A 252 9.08 -21.61 19.44
CA GLU A 252 9.16 -23.07 19.47
C GLU A 252 9.62 -23.67 18.13
N PHE A 253 9.75 -22.87 17.07
CA PHE A 253 10.16 -23.37 15.76
C PHE A 253 11.63 -23.83 15.77
N GLU A 254 11.85 -25.11 15.49
CA GLU A 254 13.20 -25.72 15.47
C GLU A 254 13.74 -26.02 14.06
N GLY A 255 12.96 -25.72 13.01
CA GLY A 255 13.26 -26.07 11.63
C GLY A 255 12.12 -26.83 10.97
N ASP A 256 12.04 -26.79 9.64
CA ASP A 256 11.02 -27.51 8.86
C ASP A 256 11.50 -28.84 8.28
N GLY A 257 12.78 -29.19 8.52
CA GLY A 257 13.41 -30.41 8.02
C GLY A 257 13.58 -30.44 6.50
N LYS A 258 13.33 -29.34 5.79
CA LYS A 258 13.33 -29.26 4.32
C LYS A 258 14.18 -28.12 3.78
N ASP A 259 13.73 -26.89 4.01
CA ASP A 259 14.31 -25.67 3.47
C ASP A 259 15.16 -24.93 4.52
N TRP A 260 14.87 -25.16 5.81
CA TRP A 260 15.58 -24.54 6.92
C TRP A 260 15.58 -25.46 8.14
N HIS A 261 16.76 -25.68 8.73
CA HIS A 261 16.99 -26.71 9.75
C HIS A 261 17.38 -26.14 11.13
N GLU A 262 17.22 -24.83 11.31
CA GLU A 262 17.65 -24.13 12.53
C GLU A 262 16.50 -23.33 13.13
N LYS A 263 16.66 -22.92 14.40
CA LYS A 263 15.74 -21.98 15.05
C LYS A 263 15.72 -20.64 14.32
N ILE A 264 14.60 -19.93 14.41
CA ILE A 264 14.55 -18.55 13.91
C ILE A 264 15.41 -17.68 14.85
N PRO A 265 16.39 -16.92 14.32
CA PRO A 265 17.17 -16.01 15.14
C PRO A 265 16.27 -15.00 15.86
N TYR A 266 16.59 -14.73 17.13
CA TYR A 266 15.79 -13.88 18.02
C TYR A 266 15.49 -12.51 17.41
N GLU A 267 16.48 -11.88 16.77
CA GLU A 267 16.34 -10.58 16.12
C GLU A 267 15.34 -10.62 14.97
N ARG A 268 15.26 -11.74 14.25
CA ARG A 268 14.30 -11.93 13.16
C ARG A 268 12.88 -12.16 13.68
N ILE A 269 12.71 -12.80 14.83
CA ILE A 269 11.39 -12.92 15.49
C ILE A 269 10.81 -11.54 15.79
N ILE A 270 11.63 -10.63 16.35
CA ILE A 270 11.22 -9.25 16.63
C ILE A 270 10.80 -8.53 15.34
N ILE A 271 11.56 -8.69 14.26
CA ILE A 271 11.24 -8.10 12.94
C ILE A 271 9.92 -8.65 12.38
N ILE A 272 9.70 -9.96 12.45
CA ILE A 272 8.47 -10.61 11.94
C ILE A 272 7.25 -10.04 12.67
N ILE A 273 7.29 -9.96 14.00
CA ILE A 273 6.18 -9.43 14.82
C ILE A 273 5.92 -7.96 14.50
N LEU A 274 6.99 -7.16 14.40
CA LEU A 274 6.87 -5.75 14.02
C LEU A 274 6.23 -5.58 12.64
N GLU A 275 6.66 -6.37 11.66
CA GLU A 275 6.15 -6.28 10.30
C GLU A 275 4.70 -6.74 10.17
N MET A 276 4.31 -7.83 10.83
CA MET A 276 2.91 -8.29 10.85
C MET A 276 1.99 -7.20 11.40
N PHE A 277 2.41 -6.50 12.46
CA PHE A 277 1.65 -5.39 13.01
C PHE A 277 1.58 -4.19 12.05
N PHE A 278 2.72 -3.75 11.50
CA PHE A 278 2.79 -2.57 10.64
C PHE A 278 2.02 -2.78 9.32
N ALA A 279 2.26 -3.91 8.65
CA ALA A 279 1.66 -4.24 7.36
C ALA A 279 0.14 -4.37 7.45
N GLY A 280 -0.38 -4.99 8.51
CA GLY A 280 -1.82 -5.16 8.73
C GLY A 280 -2.54 -3.89 9.19
N SER A 281 -1.83 -2.95 9.83
CA SER A 281 -2.43 -1.76 10.43
C SER A 281 -2.76 -0.66 9.42
N GLU A 282 -1.77 -0.18 8.66
CA GLU A 282 -1.95 0.99 7.79
C GLU A 282 -2.83 0.66 6.58
N THR A 283 -2.61 -0.51 5.97
CA THR A 283 -3.31 -0.93 4.75
C THR A 283 -4.80 -1.14 4.98
N THR A 284 -5.16 -1.77 6.11
CA THR A 284 -6.55 -2.00 6.53
C THR A 284 -7.23 -0.68 6.89
N SER A 285 -6.53 0.24 7.58
CA SER A 285 -7.09 1.55 7.92
C SER A 285 -7.43 2.36 6.65
N ALA A 286 -6.50 2.40 5.68
CA ALA A 286 -6.72 3.09 4.41
C ALA A 286 -7.87 2.47 3.60
N ALA A 287 -7.97 1.14 3.55
CA ALA A 287 -9.05 0.47 2.84
C ALA A 287 -10.42 0.72 3.50
N THR A 288 -10.48 0.71 4.85
CA THR A 288 -11.68 1.09 5.61
C THR A 288 -12.12 2.51 5.25
N GLU A 289 -11.16 3.44 5.27
CA GLU A 289 -11.39 4.85 5.01
C GLU A 289 -12.02 5.07 3.62
N TRP A 290 -11.43 4.47 2.58
CA TRP A 290 -11.94 4.58 1.22
C TRP A 290 -13.31 3.92 1.05
N ALA A 291 -13.53 2.75 1.66
CA ALA A 291 -14.83 2.09 1.59
C ALA A 291 -15.94 2.94 2.23
N MET A 292 -15.67 3.53 3.39
CA MET A 292 -16.59 4.45 4.06
C MET A 292 -16.81 5.73 3.23
N ALA A 293 -15.77 6.28 2.63
CA ALA A 293 -15.87 7.46 1.77
C ALA A 293 -16.77 7.19 0.55
N GLU A 294 -16.63 6.04 -0.11
CA GLU A 294 -17.47 5.66 -1.25
C GLU A 294 -18.93 5.43 -0.85
N LEU A 295 -19.16 4.73 0.26
CA LEU A 295 -20.52 4.54 0.79
C LEU A 295 -21.20 5.87 1.11
N LEU A 296 -20.45 6.86 1.62
CA LEU A 296 -20.99 8.20 1.91
C LEU A 296 -21.27 9.00 0.65
N ARG A 297 -20.49 8.81 -0.41
CA ARG A 297 -20.73 9.41 -1.73
C ARG A 297 -21.85 8.71 -2.52
N LYS A 298 -22.23 7.48 -2.13
CA LYS A 298 -23.26 6.66 -2.75
C LYS A 298 -24.35 6.23 -1.74
N PRO A 299 -25.30 7.13 -1.41
CA PRO A 299 -26.36 6.86 -0.44
C PRO A 299 -27.21 5.61 -0.74
N GLU A 300 -27.39 5.27 -2.02
CA GLU A 300 -28.09 4.05 -2.43
C GLU A 300 -27.36 2.78 -1.99
N ALA A 301 -26.04 2.71 -2.19
CA ALA A 301 -25.22 1.58 -1.75
C ALA A 301 -25.20 1.49 -0.23
N MET A 302 -25.08 2.64 0.46
CA MET A 302 -25.23 2.71 1.92
C MET A 302 -26.57 2.16 2.41
N ARG A 303 -27.68 2.49 1.73
CA ARG A 303 -29.01 1.97 2.07
C ARG A 303 -29.07 0.45 1.90
N LYS A 304 -28.59 -0.09 0.78
CA LYS A 304 -28.56 -1.54 0.52
C LYS A 304 -27.73 -2.31 1.56
N VAL A 305 -26.57 -1.78 1.95
CA VAL A 305 -25.78 -2.35 3.06
C VAL A 305 -26.61 -2.36 4.35
N LYS A 306 -27.28 -1.25 4.71
CA LYS A 306 -28.13 -1.22 5.92
C LYS A 306 -29.27 -2.23 5.88
N GLU A 307 -29.93 -2.37 4.74
CA GLU A 307 -31.02 -3.34 4.55
C GLU A 307 -30.54 -4.77 4.72
N GLU A 308 -29.46 -5.14 4.03
CA GLU A 308 -28.84 -6.48 4.16
C GLU A 308 -28.44 -6.78 5.61
N LEU A 309 -27.83 -5.81 6.29
CA LEU A 309 -27.44 -5.96 7.69
C LEU A 309 -28.63 -6.13 8.62
N ASN A 310 -29.72 -5.40 8.38
CA ASN A 310 -30.94 -5.51 9.18
C ASN A 310 -31.61 -6.87 8.96
N GLU A 311 -31.62 -7.39 7.74
CA GLU A 311 -32.20 -8.68 7.38
C GLU A 311 -31.43 -9.85 8.01
N VAL A 312 -30.10 -9.85 7.90
CA VAL A 312 -29.26 -10.98 8.31
C VAL A 312 -28.95 -10.98 9.82
N VAL A 313 -28.75 -9.79 10.38
CA VAL A 313 -28.24 -9.64 11.76
C VAL A 313 -29.36 -9.24 12.72
N GLY A 314 -30.31 -8.42 12.26
CA GLY A 314 -31.36 -7.83 13.09
C GLY A 314 -30.86 -6.71 14.02
N GLU A 315 -31.77 -5.99 14.66
CA GLU A 315 -31.47 -4.77 15.44
C GLU A 315 -30.87 -5.01 16.83
N ASN A 316 -30.94 -6.23 17.35
CA ASN A 316 -30.69 -6.52 18.77
C ASN A 316 -29.33 -7.19 19.08
N ARG A 317 -28.50 -7.48 18.07
CA ARG A 317 -27.17 -8.07 18.27
C ARG A 317 -26.10 -7.47 17.35
N ASN A 318 -24.84 -7.64 17.74
CA ASN A 318 -23.69 -7.24 16.93
C ASN A 318 -23.38 -8.25 15.82
N VAL A 319 -22.74 -7.81 14.73
CA VAL A 319 -22.22 -8.71 13.68
C VAL A 319 -21.14 -9.62 14.23
N GLU A 320 -21.27 -10.89 13.88
CA GLU A 320 -20.31 -11.94 14.15
C GLU A 320 -19.64 -12.41 12.86
N GLU A 321 -18.54 -13.17 12.96
CA GLU A 321 -17.79 -13.62 11.76
C GLU A 321 -18.61 -14.62 10.94
N SER A 322 -19.41 -15.41 11.62
CA SER A 322 -20.38 -16.32 11.03
C SER A 322 -21.46 -15.62 10.20
N ASP A 323 -21.67 -14.31 10.38
CA ASP A 323 -22.63 -13.55 9.58
C ASP A 323 -22.04 -13.11 8.24
N ILE A 324 -20.72 -12.95 8.16
CA ILE A 324 -20.05 -12.34 7.00
C ILE A 324 -20.37 -13.07 5.70
N GLU A 325 -20.39 -14.40 5.71
CA GLU A 325 -20.72 -15.21 4.53
C GLU A 325 -22.14 -14.95 4.00
N LYS A 326 -23.04 -14.44 4.86
CA LYS A 326 -24.43 -14.10 4.55
C LYS A 326 -24.60 -12.63 4.15
N LEU A 327 -23.52 -11.86 4.01
CA LEU A 327 -23.54 -10.43 3.67
C LEU A 327 -22.92 -10.17 2.28
N PRO A 328 -23.46 -10.73 1.19
CA PRO A 328 -22.86 -10.65 -0.15
C PRO A 328 -22.73 -9.22 -0.68
N TYR A 329 -23.64 -8.31 -0.36
CA TYR A 329 -23.58 -6.91 -0.78
C TYR A 329 -22.48 -6.14 -0.03
N LEU A 330 -22.33 -6.37 1.28
CA LEU A 330 -21.19 -5.83 2.03
C LEU A 330 -19.85 -6.33 1.48
N GLN A 331 -19.73 -7.63 1.19
CA GLN A 331 -18.53 -8.17 0.54
C GLN A 331 -18.27 -7.53 -0.83
N ALA A 332 -19.32 -7.31 -1.61
CA ALA A 332 -19.24 -6.63 -2.90
C ALA A 332 -18.75 -5.18 -2.75
N VAL A 333 -19.19 -4.47 -1.71
CA VAL A 333 -18.71 -3.13 -1.35
C VAL A 333 -17.21 -3.14 -1.03
N VAL A 334 -16.73 -4.12 -0.24
CA VAL A 334 -15.28 -4.26 0.04
C VAL A 334 -14.50 -4.47 -1.25
N LYS A 335 -14.95 -5.42 -2.10
CA LYS A 335 -14.28 -5.75 -3.36
C LYS A 335 -14.22 -4.52 -4.28
N GLU A 336 -15.31 -3.77 -4.38
CA GLU A 336 -15.36 -2.55 -5.20
C GLU A 336 -14.50 -1.42 -4.65
N ALA A 337 -14.48 -1.25 -3.32
CA ALA A 337 -13.61 -0.28 -2.67
C ALA A 337 -12.13 -0.63 -2.91
N LEU A 338 -11.73 -1.91 -2.82
CA LEU A 338 -10.37 -2.34 -3.10
C LEU A 338 -10.00 -2.28 -4.58
N ARG A 339 -10.96 -2.51 -5.49
CA ARG A 339 -10.76 -2.36 -6.94
C ARG A 339 -10.41 -0.91 -7.28
N LEU A 340 -11.17 0.03 -6.74
CA LEU A 340 -10.95 1.45 -6.97
C LEU A 340 -9.81 2.01 -6.12
N HIS A 341 -9.64 1.57 -4.88
CA HIS A 341 -8.70 2.17 -3.94
C HIS A 341 -7.78 1.13 -3.32
N PRO A 342 -6.95 0.45 -4.13
CA PRO A 342 -5.97 -0.48 -3.58
C PRO A 342 -4.99 0.29 -2.69
N SER A 343 -4.84 -0.12 -1.43
CA SER A 343 -3.96 0.55 -0.45
C SER A 343 -2.50 0.62 -0.91
N VAL A 344 -2.08 -0.28 -1.80
CA VAL A 344 -0.75 -0.28 -2.43
C VAL A 344 -0.91 -0.26 -3.97
N PRO A 345 -1.09 0.91 -4.61
CA PRO A 345 -1.43 1.03 -6.04
C PRO A 345 -0.50 0.33 -7.02
N LEU A 346 0.81 0.28 -6.72
CA LEU A 346 1.84 -0.36 -7.55
C LEU A 346 2.28 -1.74 -7.04
N LEU A 347 1.56 -2.27 -6.04
CA LEU A 347 1.98 -3.38 -5.19
C LEU A 347 3.40 -3.15 -4.60
N VAL A 348 3.89 -4.11 -3.83
CA VAL A 348 5.28 -4.06 -3.38
C VAL A 348 6.17 -4.51 -4.56
N PRO A 349 7.19 -3.72 -4.96
CA PRO A 349 8.02 -4.02 -6.11
C PRO A 349 8.69 -5.37 -5.99
N ARG A 350 8.78 -6.07 -7.12
CA ARG A 350 9.52 -7.32 -7.26
C ARG A 350 10.80 -7.11 -8.06
N ASN A 351 11.67 -8.12 -8.09
CA ASN A 351 12.85 -8.14 -8.94
C ASN A 351 12.96 -9.48 -9.68
N THR A 352 13.54 -9.42 -10.89
CA THR A 352 13.90 -10.63 -11.63
C THR A 352 15.08 -11.34 -10.99
N MET A 353 14.93 -12.64 -10.74
CA MET A 353 15.99 -13.50 -10.20
C MET A 353 17.10 -13.77 -11.23
N GLN A 354 16.75 -13.74 -12.51
CA GLN A 354 17.61 -14.09 -13.63
C GLN A 354 17.13 -13.40 -14.91
N ASP A 355 18.00 -13.37 -15.92
CA ASP A 355 17.61 -13.03 -17.28
C ASP A 355 16.43 -13.92 -17.73
N THR A 356 15.35 -13.30 -18.21
CA THR A 356 14.13 -14.02 -18.60
C THR A 356 13.50 -13.40 -19.85
N ASN A 357 12.75 -14.22 -20.59
CA ASN A 357 11.91 -13.73 -21.68
C ASN A 357 10.47 -13.64 -21.18
N PHE A 358 9.91 -12.44 -21.21
CA PHE A 358 8.57 -12.14 -20.75
C PHE A 358 7.78 -11.45 -21.86
N MET A 359 6.69 -12.08 -22.31
CA MET A 359 5.83 -11.55 -23.39
C MET A 359 6.60 -11.14 -24.66
N GLY A 360 7.63 -11.91 -25.03
CA GLY A 360 8.49 -11.63 -26.19
C GLY A 360 9.56 -10.55 -25.96
N TYR A 361 9.67 -10.04 -24.74
CA TYR A 361 10.72 -9.10 -24.33
C TYR A 361 11.76 -9.76 -23.46
N HIS A 362 13.01 -9.38 -23.65
CA HIS A 362 14.08 -9.74 -22.75
C HIS A 362 14.08 -8.81 -21.52
N ILE A 363 14.01 -9.40 -20.34
CA ILE A 363 14.14 -8.72 -19.05
C ILE A 363 15.42 -9.23 -18.39
N ALA A 364 16.34 -8.33 -18.06
CA ALA A 364 17.60 -8.69 -17.43
C ALA A 364 17.39 -9.12 -15.97
N LYS A 365 18.36 -9.81 -15.38
CA LYS A 365 18.43 -10.02 -13.92
C LYS A 365 18.41 -8.69 -13.16
N ASP A 366 17.85 -8.72 -11.95
CA ASP A 366 17.75 -7.59 -11.00
C ASP A 366 16.89 -6.40 -11.49
N THR A 367 16.20 -6.52 -12.64
CA THR A 367 15.21 -5.54 -13.10
C THR A 367 14.06 -5.45 -12.09
N GLN A 368 13.76 -4.22 -11.66
CA GLN A 368 12.63 -3.94 -10.78
C GLN A 368 11.31 -4.07 -11.55
N VAL A 369 10.30 -4.66 -10.95
CA VAL A 369 8.99 -4.84 -11.55
C VAL A 369 7.90 -4.29 -10.65
N PHE A 370 7.14 -3.32 -11.17
CA PHE A 370 5.91 -2.85 -10.57
C PHE A 370 4.70 -3.46 -11.27
N VAL A 371 3.64 -3.69 -10.50
CA VAL A 371 2.34 -4.09 -11.05
C VAL A 371 1.35 -3.00 -10.67
N ASN A 372 0.86 -2.25 -11.65
CA ASN A 372 -0.07 -1.15 -11.43
C ASN A 372 -1.49 -1.70 -11.21
N ALA A 373 -1.73 -2.21 -10.00
CA ALA A 373 -3.03 -2.73 -9.59
C ALA A 373 -4.12 -1.66 -9.69
N TRP A 374 -3.79 -0.40 -9.44
CA TRP A 374 -4.72 0.73 -9.60
C TRP A 374 -5.18 0.92 -11.05
N ALA A 375 -4.26 0.80 -12.01
CA ALA A 375 -4.61 0.90 -13.44
C ALA A 375 -5.38 -0.33 -13.91
N ILE A 376 -5.01 -1.53 -13.46
CA ILE A 376 -5.71 -2.79 -13.80
C ILE A 376 -7.15 -2.75 -13.27
N GLY A 377 -7.34 -2.29 -12.03
CA GLY A 377 -8.66 -2.09 -11.45
C GLY A 377 -9.51 -1.07 -12.20
N ARG A 378 -8.93 -0.22 -13.06
CA ARG A 378 -9.62 0.80 -13.88
C ARG A 378 -9.53 0.54 -15.37
N ASP A 379 -9.14 -0.66 -15.78
CA ASP A 379 -8.94 -0.98 -17.18
C ASP A 379 -10.31 -1.21 -17.85
N PRO A 380 -10.71 -0.42 -18.87
CA PRO A 380 -11.98 -0.63 -19.56
C PRO A 380 -12.03 -1.98 -20.29
N ASP A 381 -10.88 -2.58 -20.61
CA ASP A 381 -10.78 -3.93 -21.17
C ASP A 381 -11.18 -5.03 -20.16
N SER A 382 -11.17 -4.71 -18.86
CA SER A 382 -11.50 -5.65 -17.77
C SER A 382 -12.79 -5.31 -17.04
N TRP A 383 -13.21 -4.04 -17.06
CA TRP A 383 -14.31 -3.55 -16.24
C TRP A 383 -15.23 -2.60 -17.02
N GLU A 384 -16.53 -2.92 -17.04
CA GLU A 384 -17.57 -1.99 -17.49
C GLU A 384 -17.69 -0.81 -16.50
N ASP A 385 -17.75 0.41 -17.02
CA ASP A 385 -17.76 1.66 -16.25
C ASP A 385 -16.67 1.68 -15.15
N PRO A 386 -15.39 1.59 -15.53
CA PRO A 386 -14.29 1.28 -14.59
C PRO A 386 -14.07 2.35 -13.52
N LEU A 387 -14.54 3.57 -13.74
CA LEU A 387 -14.37 4.68 -12.80
C LEU A 387 -15.53 4.83 -11.81
N THR A 388 -16.64 4.11 -12.03
CA THR A 388 -17.83 4.19 -11.20
C THR A 388 -17.76 3.17 -10.07
N PHE A 389 -18.03 3.62 -8.83
CA PHE A 389 -18.28 2.73 -7.69
C PHE A 389 -19.64 2.05 -7.86
N LYS A 390 -19.63 0.76 -8.23
CA LYS A 390 -20.79 -0.09 -8.52
C LYS A 390 -20.57 -1.48 -7.89
N PRO A 391 -20.85 -1.67 -6.58
CA PRO A 391 -20.71 -2.95 -5.90
C PRO A 391 -21.46 -4.09 -6.60
N GLU A 392 -22.58 -3.78 -7.25
CA GLU A 392 -23.45 -4.74 -7.95
C GLU A 392 -22.68 -5.63 -8.95
N ARG A 393 -21.53 -5.18 -9.49
CA ARG A 393 -20.69 -5.98 -10.40
C ARG A 393 -20.13 -7.26 -9.76
N PHE A 394 -20.06 -7.32 -8.43
CA PHE A 394 -19.55 -8.47 -7.71
C PHE A 394 -20.66 -9.41 -7.23
N LEU A 395 -21.93 -9.03 -7.33
CA LEU A 395 -23.05 -9.90 -6.98
C LEU A 395 -23.18 -11.00 -8.02
N GLY A 396 -23.16 -12.27 -7.57
CA GLY A 396 -23.18 -13.43 -8.47
C GLY A 396 -21.91 -13.61 -9.31
N SER A 397 -20.87 -12.81 -9.08
CA SER A 397 -19.60 -12.90 -9.78
C SER A 397 -18.63 -13.82 -9.04
N ASN A 398 -17.86 -14.62 -9.79
CA ASN A 398 -16.80 -15.46 -9.25
C ASN A 398 -15.48 -14.70 -9.06
N ILE A 399 -15.44 -13.39 -9.34
CA ILE A 399 -14.22 -12.58 -9.20
C ILE A 399 -13.89 -12.37 -7.72
N ASP A 400 -12.65 -12.70 -7.34
CA ASP A 400 -12.15 -12.59 -5.97
C ASP A 400 -10.69 -12.08 -5.94
N TYR A 401 -10.33 -11.35 -4.89
CA TYR A 401 -8.99 -10.82 -4.66
C TYR A 401 -7.99 -11.87 -4.14
N LYS A 402 -8.39 -13.15 -4.06
CA LYS A 402 -7.57 -14.31 -3.66
C LYS A 402 -6.46 -14.69 -4.66
N GLY A 403 -6.20 -13.84 -5.66
CA GLY A 403 -5.05 -13.96 -6.55
C GLY A 403 -5.24 -14.89 -7.75
N GLN A 404 -6.46 -15.32 -8.06
CA GLN A 404 -6.76 -16.09 -9.27
C GLN A 404 -7.38 -15.23 -10.39
N ASN A 405 -8.00 -14.11 -10.02
CA ASN A 405 -8.57 -13.13 -10.93
C ASN A 405 -7.61 -11.95 -11.09
N PHE A 406 -6.96 -11.84 -12.23
CA PHE A 406 -5.89 -10.85 -12.43
C PHE A 406 -6.41 -9.44 -12.70
N GLU A 407 -7.71 -9.30 -12.96
CA GLU A 407 -8.47 -8.06 -12.99
C GLU A 407 -8.67 -7.44 -11.59
N LEU A 408 -8.61 -8.24 -10.51
CA LEU A 408 -8.73 -7.80 -9.13
C LEU A 408 -7.58 -8.34 -8.26
N ILE A 409 -6.49 -7.58 -8.16
CA ILE A 409 -5.27 -8.00 -7.44
C ILE A 409 -4.79 -7.01 -6.36
N PRO A 410 -5.67 -6.50 -5.48
CA PRO A 410 -5.26 -5.55 -4.42
C PRO A 410 -4.24 -6.14 -3.44
N PHE A 411 -4.19 -7.48 -3.33
CA PHE A 411 -3.23 -8.22 -2.50
C PHE A 411 -2.09 -8.87 -3.30
N GLY A 412 -2.02 -8.61 -4.61
CA GLY A 412 -1.15 -9.33 -5.53
C GLY A 412 -1.58 -10.78 -5.77
N SER A 413 -0.64 -11.60 -6.23
CA SER A 413 -0.83 -13.02 -6.54
C SER A 413 0.54 -13.75 -6.52
N GLY A 414 0.52 -15.08 -6.67
CA GLY A 414 1.68 -15.95 -6.70
C GLY A 414 2.35 -16.12 -5.33
N ARG A 415 3.63 -16.51 -5.34
CA ARG A 415 4.45 -16.76 -4.14
C ARG A 415 4.49 -15.60 -3.16
N ARG A 416 4.31 -14.37 -3.64
CA ARG A 416 4.39 -13.12 -2.86
C ARG A 416 3.03 -12.46 -2.62
N ILE A 417 1.92 -13.18 -2.77
CA ILE A 417 0.58 -12.69 -2.40
C ILE A 417 0.56 -12.22 -0.94
N CYS A 418 -0.31 -11.28 -0.57
CA CYS A 418 -0.44 -10.85 0.83
C CYS A 418 -0.80 -12.04 1.75
N ILE A 419 -0.15 -12.12 2.92
CA ILE A 419 -0.41 -13.20 3.89
C ILE A 419 -1.74 -12.97 4.62
N ASP A 420 -2.09 -11.69 4.85
CA ASP A 420 -3.27 -11.27 5.60
C ASP A 420 -4.51 -11.12 4.72
N SER A 421 -4.47 -11.57 3.46
CA SER A 421 -5.64 -11.53 2.56
C SER A 421 -6.85 -12.28 3.13
N GLY A 422 -6.61 -13.29 3.97
CA GLY A 422 -7.64 -14.00 4.73
C GLY A 422 -8.09 -13.30 6.01
N LEU A 423 -7.31 -12.37 6.59
CA LEU A 423 -7.66 -11.64 7.83
C LEU A 423 -8.44 -10.33 7.55
N PHE A 424 -8.73 -10.05 6.29
CA PHE A 424 -9.42 -8.84 5.84
C PHE A 424 -10.89 -8.73 6.28
N PHE A 425 -11.41 -9.72 7.02
CA PHE A 425 -12.66 -9.71 7.78
C PHE A 425 -12.83 -8.50 8.71
N SER A 426 -11.73 -7.86 9.11
CA SER A 426 -11.77 -6.66 9.95
C SER A 426 -12.45 -5.48 9.24
N LEU A 427 -12.32 -5.35 7.91
CA LEU A 427 -13.00 -4.28 7.16
C LEU A 427 -14.51 -4.40 7.19
N GLU A 428 -15.02 -5.60 6.97
CA GLU A 428 -16.46 -5.87 6.86
C GLU A 428 -17.16 -5.55 8.18
N LYS A 429 -16.55 -5.96 9.30
CA LYS A 429 -17.07 -5.67 10.64
C LYS A 429 -16.99 -4.19 11.02
N ILE A 430 -15.89 -3.52 10.66
CA ILE A 430 -15.76 -2.08 10.92
C ILE A 430 -16.76 -1.28 10.11
N MET A 431 -16.95 -1.64 8.83
CA MET A 431 -17.98 -1.04 8.00
C MET A 431 -19.37 -1.27 8.57
N TRP A 432 -19.69 -2.50 9.00
CA TRP A 432 -20.93 -2.78 9.70
C TRP A 432 -21.16 -1.88 10.92
N ALA A 433 -20.17 -1.81 11.80
CA ALA A 433 -20.21 -1.00 13.01
C ALA A 433 -20.44 0.49 12.72
N SER A 434 -19.80 1.00 11.67
CA SER A 434 -19.87 2.39 11.24
C SER A 434 -21.17 2.73 10.52
N VAL A 435 -21.73 1.77 9.77
CA VAL A 435 -22.95 1.93 8.98
C VAL A 435 -24.21 1.85 9.86
N ARG A 436 -24.21 1.01 10.90
CA ARG A 436 -25.37 0.76 11.77
C ARG A 436 -25.65 1.84 12.80
N ARG A 437 -24.63 2.41 13.45
CA ARG A 437 -24.87 3.46 14.47
C ARG A 437 -25.14 4.80 13.78
N LYS A 438 -26.04 5.61 14.35
CA LYS A 438 -26.52 6.93 13.89
C LYS A 438 -25.45 7.98 13.51
N VAL A 439 -24.15 7.66 13.58
CA VAL A 439 -23.00 8.49 13.20
C VAL A 439 -23.19 9.14 11.82
N LEU A 440 -23.93 8.49 10.92
CA LEU A 440 -24.11 8.96 9.53
C LEU A 440 -25.51 9.49 9.21
N THR A 441 -26.48 9.44 10.13
CA THR A 441 -27.89 9.78 9.83
C THR A 441 -28.33 11.16 10.31
N GLY A 442 -27.47 11.92 10.99
CA GLY A 442 -27.93 13.10 11.74
C GLY A 442 -27.60 14.47 11.18
N SER A 443 -26.65 14.63 10.27
CA SER A 443 -26.20 15.97 9.90
C SER A 443 -25.89 16.11 8.42
N LYS A 444 -26.66 16.96 7.73
CA LYS A 444 -26.23 17.61 6.48
C LYS A 444 -24.80 18.19 6.61
N SER A 445 -24.36 18.43 7.83
CA SER A 445 -23.00 18.83 8.18
C SER A 445 -21.93 17.75 8.00
N ALA A 446 -22.19 16.47 8.31
CA ALA A 446 -21.20 15.40 8.23
C ALA A 446 -20.86 15.03 6.76
N SER A 447 -21.87 15.13 5.87
CA SER A 447 -21.68 14.98 4.43
C SER A 447 -20.89 16.16 3.82
N LEU A 448 -21.15 17.40 4.25
CA LEU A 448 -20.41 18.61 3.81
C LEU A 448 -18.99 18.72 4.41
N VAL A 449 -18.78 18.14 5.59
CA VAL A 449 -17.50 18.04 6.28
C VAL A 449 -16.49 17.23 5.47
N LEU A 450 -16.91 16.07 4.96
CA LEU A 450 -16.05 15.18 4.22
C LEU A 450 -15.72 15.73 2.85
N GLU A 451 -16.68 16.41 2.21
CA GLU A 451 -16.52 16.97 0.87
C GLU A 451 -15.50 18.12 0.81
N ARG A 452 -15.35 18.90 1.88
CA ARG A 452 -14.33 19.98 1.99
C ARG A 452 -12.94 19.51 2.38
N SER A 453 -12.81 18.37 3.06
CA SER A 453 -11.52 17.83 3.53
C SER A 453 -10.67 17.17 2.43
N PHE A 454 -11.23 16.94 1.23
CA PHE A 454 -10.50 16.29 0.11
C PHE A 454 -9.53 17.22 -0.64
N LEU A 455 -9.50 18.53 -0.36
CA LEU A 455 -8.70 19.51 -1.13
C LEU A 455 -7.61 20.26 -0.32
N GLY A 456 -7.41 19.97 0.97
CA GLY A 456 -6.51 20.80 1.78
C GLY A 456 -5.90 20.10 3.00
N THR A 457 -4.60 20.33 3.16
CA THR A 457 -3.67 20.07 4.28
C THR A 457 -4.23 19.72 5.67
N GLN A 458 -3.56 18.70 6.24
CA GLN A 458 -3.15 18.52 7.64
C GLN A 458 -4.19 18.60 8.79
N SER A 459 -4.28 17.45 9.47
CA SER A 459 -4.15 17.25 10.92
C SER A 459 -5.37 16.67 11.67
N ASN A 460 -5.05 15.66 12.47
CA ASN A 460 -5.74 15.17 13.67
C ASN A 460 -7.07 14.42 13.52
N LEU A 461 -6.93 13.09 13.40
CA LEU A 461 -7.74 12.10 14.13
C LEU A 461 -6.98 10.75 14.11
N ALA A 462 -6.01 10.61 15.02
CA ALA A 462 -5.45 9.29 15.27
C ALA A 462 -6.61 8.35 15.62
N LEU A 463 -6.77 7.23 14.90
CA LEU A 463 -7.24 6.02 15.56
C LEU A 463 -6.42 5.92 16.84
N SER A 464 -7.09 6.21 17.97
CA SER A 464 -6.37 6.70 19.13
C SER A 464 -5.26 5.73 19.51
N SER A 465 -4.17 6.26 20.04
CA SER A 465 -3.05 5.47 20.57
C SER A 465 -3.47 4.28 21.44
N ARG A 466 -4.68 4.38 22.01
CA ARG A 466 -5.37 3.40 22.84
C ARG A 466 -5.76 2.16 22.06
N SER A 467 -6.33 2.27 20.85
CA SER A 467 -6.76 1.10 20.05
C SER A 467 -5.58 0.24 19.59
N TYR A 468 -4.46 0.86 19.26
CA TYR A 468 -3.23 0.16 18.85
C TYR A 468 -2.43 -0.41 20.01
N SER A 469 -2.35 0.30 21.15
CA SER A 469 -1.77 -0.25 22.38
C SER A 469 -2.54 -1.50 22.84
N ILE A 470 -3.86 -1.54 22.64
CA ILE A 470 -4.68 -2.72 22.92
C ILE A 470 -4.42 -3.81 21.88
N ALA A 471 -4.41 -3.50 20.58
CA ALA A 471 -4.14 -4.50 19.54
C ALA A 471 -2.77 -5.18 19.73
N LEU A 472 -1.73 -4.44 20.10
CA LEU A 472 -0.40 -4.99 20.37
C LEU A 472 -0.37 -5.80 21.69
N LYS A 473 -1.07 -5.33 22.72
CA LYS A 473 -1.24 -6.03 24.01
C LYS A 473 -2.09 -7.30 23.91
N GLU A 474 -3.04 -7.35 22.97
CA GLU A 474 -3.92 -8.50 22.77
C GLU A 474 -3.39 -9.47 21.70
N MET A 475 -2.61 -9.01 20.70
CA MET A 475 -1.84 -9.87 19.77
C MET A 475 -0.79 -10.70 20.50
N LEU A 476 -0.33 -10.24 21.66
CA LEU A 476 0.60 -10.91 22.55
C LEU A 476 -0.16 -11.29 23.82
N PRO A 477 -1.06 -12.28 23.76
CA PRO A 477 -2.04 -12.52 24.81
C PRO A 477 -1.35 -12.88 26.12
N ARG A 478 -1.42 -11.97 27.10
CA ARG A 478 -1.67 -12.17 28.54
C ARG A 478 -1.49 -10.85 29.27
N ARG A 479 -2.17 -10.72 30.43
CA ARG A 479 -2.23 -9.48 31.21
C ARG A 479 -0.81 -9.04 31.60
N SER A 480 -0.25 -8.10 30.84
CA SER A 480 0.83 -7.25 31.32
C SER A 480 0.31 -6.51 32.57
N ASN A 481 0.70 -7.01 33.74
CA ASN A 481 0.46 -6.39 35.05
C ASN A 481 1.60 -5.42 35.42
N ASN A 482 2.46 -5.08 34.46
CA ASN A 482 3.66 -4.31 34.74
C ASN A 482 3.34 -2.81 34.82
N SER A 483 3.19 -2.29 36.05
CA SER A 483 2.86 -0.88 36.34
C SER A 483 3.89 0.13 35.82
N GLN A 484 5.07 -0.36 35.40
CA GLN A 484 6.11 0.44 34.76
C GLN A 484 5.74 0.86 33.33
N TYR A 485 5.06 -0.04 32.61
CA TYR A 485 4.63 0.17 31.24
C TYR A 485 3.13 0.27 31.11
N VAL A 486 2.32 0.22 32.18
CA VAL A 486 0.86 0.27 32.12
C VAL A 486 0.30 1.27 33.15
N ASP A 487 -0.62 2.15 32.74
CA ASP A 487 -1.25 3.18 33.58
C ASP A 487 -2.40 2.57 34.41
N SER A 488 -2.95 3.35 35.35
CA SER A 488 -4.05 2.92 36.22
C SER A 488 -5.34 2.57 35.49
N ARG A 489 -5.43 2.85 34.18
CA ARG A 489 -6.55 2.51 33.30
C ARG A 489 -6.24 1.31 32.39
N GLY A 490 -5.08 0.67 32.54
CA GLY A 490 -4.69 -0.53 31.79
C GLY A 490 -4.02 -0.25 30.43
N TYR A 491 -3.70 1.01 30.11
CA TYR A 491 -3.01 1.42 28.87
C TYR A 491 -1.51 1.42 29.03
N LEU A 492 -0.74 1.20 27.97
CA LEU A 492 0.71 1.29 28.13
C LEU A 492 1.14 2.74 28.53
N ARG A 493 1.95 2.93 29.58
CA ARG A 493 2.58 4.19 30.01
C ARG A 493 3.60 4.62 28.96
N PHE A 494 3.33 5.74 28.33
CA PHE A 494 4.28 6.46 27.48
C PHE A 494 4.44 7.88 28.02
N PRO A 495 5.61 8.52 27.83
CA PRO A 495 5.83 9.89 28.27
C PRO A 495 4.74 10.82 27.74
N VAL A 496 4.28 11.74 28.58
CA VAL A 496 3.19 12.66 28.28
C VAL A 496 3.52 13.44 27.00
N GLY A 497 2.77 13.18 25.92
CA GLY A 497 2.96 13.81 24.60
C GLY A 497 3.29 12.84 23.47
N SER A 498 3.71 11.61 23.76
CA SER A 498 3.96 10.57 22.77
C SER A 498 2.94 9.43 22.85
N SER A 499 2.11 9.31 21.81
CA SER A 499 1.36 8.09 21.55
C SER A 499 2.32 7.07 20.95
N PRO A 500 2.33 5.77 21.28
CA PRO A 500 3.19 4.75 20.65
C PRO A 500 3.00 4.70 19.15
N VAL A 501 1.78 5.00 18.72
CA VAL A 501 1.44 5.17 17.32
C VAL A 501 1.96 6.50 16.82
N ARG A 502 1.80 7.65 17.50
CA ARG A 502 2.56 8.88 17.13
C ARG A 502 4.07 8.74 17.24
N GLU A 503 4.65 7.86 18.04
CA GLU A 503 6.08 7.66 18.21
C GLU A 503 6.58 6.75 17.10
N VAL A 504 6.00 5.56 16.90
CA VAL A 504 6.24 4.69 15.74
C VAL A 504 5.89 5.39 14.41
N ILE A 505 4.86 6.24 14.36
CA ILE A 505 4.51 7.09 13.20
C ILE A 505 5.41 8.32 13.08
N SER A 506 5.78 9.01 14.16
CA SER A 506 6.73 10.14 14.07
C SER A 506 8.13 9.65 13.70
N CYS A 507 8.42 8.41 14.07
CA CYS A 507 9.52 7.61 13.57
C CYS A 507 9.48 7.44 12.03
N PHE A 508 8.31 7.65 11.44
CA PHE A 508 8.06 7.46 10.02
C PHE A 508 7.64 8.77 9.32
N ARG A 509 7.59 9.89 10.06
CA ARG A 509 7.33 11.22 9.51
C ARG A 509 8.64 11.88 9.10
N VAL A 510 8.76 12.20 7.83
CA VAL A 510 9.75 13.17 7.35
C VAL A 510 9.21 14.57 7.66
N ASP A 511 10.04 15.40 8.28
CA ASP A 511 9.72 16.81 8.51
C ASP A 511 9.48 17.50 7.15
N PRO A 512 8.30 18.10 6.90
CA PRO A 512 7.98 18.78 5.64
C PRO A 512 8.95 19.92 5.30
N SER A 513 9.65 20.47 6.30
CA SER A 513 10.63 21.54 6.10
C SER A 513 11.97 21.05 5.52
N ILE A 514 12.24 19.74 5.55
CA ILE A 514 13.51 19.14 5.09
C ILE A 514 13.47 18.75 3.60
N SER A 515 12.31 18.78 2.94
CA SER A 515 12.23 18.49 1.50
C SER A 515 12.62 19.73 0.67
N ILE A 516 13.92 19.96 0.51
CA ILE A 516 14.45 20.92 -0.48
C ILE A 516 13.89 20.59 -1.89
N LEU A 517 13.58 19.31 -2.14
CA LEU A 517 13.01 18.84 -3.39
C LEU A 517 11.49 19.06 -3.52
N SER A 518 10.65 19.03 -2.47
CA SER A 518 9.20 19.26 -2.67
C SER A 518 8.90 20.71 -3.05
N LYS A 519 9.71 21.67 -2.58
CA LYS A 519 9.65 23.06 -3.06
C LYS A 519 10.08 23.18 -4.53
N ALA A 520 11.03 22.36 -4.99
CA ALA A 520 11.41 22.30 -6.41
C ALA A 520 10.36 21.60 -7.29
N PHE A 521 9.61 20.64 -6.72
CA PHE A 521 8.47 19.98 -7.38
C PHE A 521 7.17 20.79 -7.37
N SER A 522 7.14 21.90 -6.62
CA SER A 522 5.99 22.82 -6.52
C SER A 522 6.12 24.03 -7.45
N SER A 523 7.01 24.01 -8.45
CA SER A 523 7.08 25.15 -9.37
C SER A 523 5.77 25.25 -10.15
N ASP A 524 5.04 26.34 -9.88
CA ASP A 524 3.94 26.82 -10.70
C ASP A 524 4.39 26.77 -12.16
N ARG A 525 3.76 25.90 -12.96
CA ARG A 525 3.87 26.03 -14.40
C ARG A 525 3.33 27.42 -14.76
N PRO A 526 4.09 28.26 -15.49
CA PRO A 526 3.50 29.47 -16.04
C PRO A 526 2.33 29.04 -16.93
N LYS A 527 1.16 29.64 -16.69
CA LYS A 527 0.01 29.56 -17.58
C LYS A 527 0.45 30.08 -18.95
N THR A 528 0.81 29.20 -19.87
CA THR A 528 0.84 29.53 -21.28
C THR A 528 -0.61 29.62 -21.75
N SER A 529 -1.12 30.84 -21.78
CA SER A 529 -2.34 31.21 -22.47
C SER A 529 -2.15 30.94 -23.96
N ILE A 530 -2.58 29.76 -24.42
CA ILE A 530 -2.92 29.59 -25.82
C ILE A 530 -4.33 30.16 -25.98
N SER A 531 -4.38 31.40 -26.45
CA SER A 531 -5.61 32.01 -26.95
C SER A 531 -6.10 31.20 -28.15
N PRO A 532 -7.41 30.91 -28.26
CA PRO A 532 -7.94 30.31 -29.47
C PRO A 532 -7.91 31.37 -30.58
N SER A 533 -7.17 31.07 -31.63
CA SER A 533 -7.20 31.83 -32.87
C SER A 533 -8.61 31.76 -33.46
N LYS A 534 -9.16 32.93 -33.75
CA LYS A 534 -10.42 33.11 -34.47
C LYS A 534 -10.29 32.47 -35.86
N SER A 535 -11.08 31.44 -36.14
CA SER A 535 -11.49 31.13 -37.51
C SER A 535 -13.00 31.42 -37.62
N SER A 536 -13.28 32.32 -38.55
CA SER A 536 -14.58 32.81 -38.96
C SER A 536 -15.43 31.69 -39.56
N ALA A 537 -16.55 31.37 -38.92
CA ALA A 537 -17.67 30.69 -39.56
C ALA A 537 -18.70 31.76 -39.93
N THR A 538 -18.79 32.03 -41.23
CA THR A 538 -19.73 32.95 -41.86
C THR A 538 -21.16 32.45 -41.67
N GLU A 539 -22.02 33.36 -41.21
CA GLU A 539 -23.48 33.23 -41.23
C GLU A 539 -23.99 32.83 -42.62
N CYS A 540 -24.88 31.84 -42.68
CA CYS A 540 -25.80 31.69 -43.80
C CYS A 540 -27.22 31.67 -43.22
N GLN A 541 -27.89 32.80 -43.40
CA GLN A 541 -29.29 33.04 -43.06
C GLN A 541 -30.21 32.27 -44.03
N LEU A 542 -31.31 31.70 -43.53
CA LEU A 542 -32.46 31.31 -44.33
C LEU A 542 -33.69 32.10 -43.83
N PRO A 543 -34.52 32.67 -44.73
CA PRO A 543 -35.66 33.52 -44.37
C PRO A 543 -36.97 32.72 -44.16
N PRO A 544 -38.06 33.37 -43.67
CA PRO A 544 -39.22 32.69 -43.10
C PRO A 544 -40.45 32.55 -44.03
N ASN A 545 -41.30 31.58 -43.67
CA ASN A 545 -42.77 31.44 -43.83
C ASN A 545 -43.47 31.67 -45.19
N GLU A 546 -44.21 30.65 -45.64
CA GLU A 546 -45.68 30.62 -45.90
C GLU A 546 -46.03 29.60 -47.02
N GLY A 547 -47.16 28.90 -46.88
CA GLY A 547 -47.82 28.25 -48.03
C GLY A 547 -48.47 26.89 -47.76
N ALA A 548 -49.79 26.90 -47.60
CA ALA A 548 -50.67 25.74 -47.47
C ALA A 548 -50.70 24.80 -48.69
N ARG A 549 -50.93 23.49 -48.49
CA ARG A 549 -52.12 22.75 -48.97
C ARG A 549 -52.07 21.24 -48.69
N ARG A 550 -53.26 20.72 -48.38
CA ARG A 550 -53.69 19.31 -48.29
C ARG A 550 -53.39 18.50 -49.56
N VAL A 551 -53.29 17.16 -49.42
CA VAL A 551 -54.20 16.11 -49.98
C VAL A 551 -53.56 14.72 -49.75
N ARG A 552 -54.16 13.88 -48.86
CA ARG A 552 -54.66 12.48 -49.01
C ARG A 552 -53.91 11.54 -49.97
N GLY A 553 -53.45 10.38 -49.47
CA GLY A 553 -54.05 9.04 -49.72
C GLY A 553 -53.13 8.29 -50.70
N ASP A 554 -52.72 7.04 -50.56
CA ASP A 554 -53.17 5.87 -49.80
C ASP A 554 -51.99 5.12 -49.15
#